data_AF-A0A2V6X0K3-F1
#
_entry.id   AF-A0A2V6X0K3-F1
#
_cell.length_a   1.000
_cell.length_b   1.000
_cell.length_c   1.000
_cell.angle_alpha   90.00
_cell.angle_beta   90.00
_cell.angle_gamma   90.00
#
_symmetry.space_group_name_H-M   'P 1'
#
loop_
_entity.id
_entity.type
_entity.pdbx_description
1 polymer ?
#
loop_
_entity_poly.entity_id
_entity_poly.type
_entity_poly.pdbx_seq_one_letter_code
_entity_poly.pdbx_strand_id
1 'polypeptide(L)'
;GLVGALLVSSVATAAQYRLRVVALAGAPSPAGGSFDRFSLERVPVVTPVNGRGEVAFFATLARAAAPEGLFLARGTGTVKIAAEGDRVGRPGTITGFGKEPIPALNDRGDVAFHASLAGGRSVDGIFVGSAGGVPRAVVLSGQPAPGVPSGTVAGLGAPALNARGDVAFLATVQRGRDTVDAIYLSTGGRLRKVALEGEPSPAGGSFAGFGPPSLNNRGAVAFGAVVEGGRAVGGLFLVEASGRARTLVLAGDETPLGGSFAGFGERLSLNDAGQIAFHGRINGDGSPAGIFVTAGDLVTVVAAVGSAPPGGGRLVSFGPWPALAGDGRVGFVAALDGGAVPVAVFVWGPDGIERAVAAGDRSAAGLIGSFGLYPVLSINDRGTVAFSISPTAGTQGPEAILAADPAR
;
A
#
# COMPACT_ATOMS: atom_id res chain seq x y z
N GLY A 1 50.90 -41.98 3.39
CA GLY A 1 49.88 -41.52 4.34
C GLY A 1 49.14 -40.36 3.70
N LEU A 2 47.86 -40.55 3.40
CA LEU A 2 47.00 -39.55 2.77
C LEU A 2 46.69 -38.40 3.76
N VAL A 3 46.79 -37.16 3.28
CA VAL A 3 46.22 -35.98 3.93
C VAL A 3 44.84 -35.74 3.32
N GLY A 4 43.78 -35.93 4.11
CA GLY A 4 42.40 -35.69 3.70
C GLY A 4 42.02 -34.22 3.86
N ALA A 5 41.61 -33.59 2.76
CA ALA A 5 40.98 -32.29 2.77
C ALA A 5 39.52 -32.41 3.26
N LEU A 6 39.18 -31.71 4.35
CA LEU A 6 37.79 -31.53 4.76
C LEU A 6 37.12 -30.53 3.79
N LEU A 7 36.26 -31.05 2.91
CA LEU A 7 35.29 -30.25 2.19
C LEU A 7 34.17 -29.84 3.17
N VAL A 8 34.18 -28.57 3.60
CA VAL A 8 33.00 -27.97 4.23
C VAL A 8 32.01 -27.68 3.10
N SER A 9 31.09 -28.60 2.86
CA SER A 9 29.94 -28.37 2.00
C SER A 9 29.04 -27.32 2.66
N SER A 10 29.02 -26.10 2.12
CA SER A 10 27.96 -25.14 2.42
C SER A 10 26.65 -25.73 1.90
N VAL A 11 25.75 -26.09 2.81
CA VAL A 11 24.38 -26.44 2.45
C VAL A 11 23.76 -25.15 1.93
N ALA A 12 23.64 -25.03 0.61
CA ALA A 12 22.85 -23.97 -0.01
C ALA A 12 21.40 -24.16 0.45
N THR A 13 20.94 -23.34 1.39
CA THR A 13 19.51 -23.26 1.73
C THR A 13 18.76 -22.90 0.46
N ALA A 14 17.83 -23.76 0.04
CA ALA A 14 16.98 -23.49 -1.12
C ALA A 14 16.29 -22.13 -0.95
N ALA A 15 16.16 -21.37 -2.04
CA ALA A 15 15.45 -20.09 -1.99
C ALA A 15 14.00 -20.35 -1.56
N GLN A 16 13.60 -19.80 -0.41
CA GLN A 16 12.23 -19.92 0.13
C GLN A 16 11.19 -19.24 -0.77
N TYR A 17 11.63 -18.41 -1.72
CA TYR A 17 10.78 -17.69 -2.64
C TYR A 17 11.27 -17.83 -4.09
N ARG A 18 10.33 -18.03 -5.01
CA ARG A 18 10.55 -17.98 -6.45
C ARG A 18 10.16 -16.60 -6.98
N LEU A 19 11.12 -15.92 -7.61
CA LEU A 19 10.88 -14.62 -8.24
C LEU A 19 10.31 -14.80 -9.66
N ARG A 20 9.22 -14.09 -9.93
CA ARG A 20 8.56 -14.00 -11.24
C ARG A 20 8.49 -12.56 -11.70
N VAL A 21 8.80 -12.32 -12.98
CA VAL A 21 8.62 -11.01 -13.61
C VAL A 21 7.13 -10.81 -13.90
N VAL A 22 6.58 -9.72 -13.38
CA VAL A 22 5.20 -9.28 -13.61
C VAL A 22 5.13 -8.32 -14.80
N ALA A 23 6.06 -7.36 -14.83
CA ALA A 23 6.21 -6.38 -15.89
C ALA A 23 7.68 -5.95 -16.00
N LEU A 24 8.12 -5.61 -17.21
CA LEU A 24 9.52 -5.29 -17.52
C LEU A 24 9.56 -4.04 -18.40
N ALA A 25 10.44 -3.09 -18.07
CA ALA A 25 10.66 -1.94 -18.92
C ALA A 25 11.22 -2.39 -20.29
N GLY A 26 10.76 -1.72 -21.35
CA GLY A 26 10.97 -2.11 -22.75
C GLY A 26 10.00 -3.15 -23.29
N ALA A 27 9.23 -3.85 -22.45
CA ALA A 27 8.22 -4.80 -22.94
C ALA A 27 7.01 -4.08 -23.57
N PRO A 28 6.33 -4.69 -24.56
CA PRO A 28 5.16 -4.08 -25.20
C PRO A 28 4.03 -3.77 -24.21
N SER A 29 3.42 -2.60 -24.36
CA SER A 29 2.27 -2.19 -23.54
C SER A 29 0.95 -2.40 -24.30
N PRO A 30 -0.12 -2.88 -23.63
CA PRO A 30 -1.45 -2.99 -24.24
C PRO A 30 -2.10 -1.62 -24.53
N ALA A 31 -1.51 -0.52 -24.08
CA ALA A 31 -1.90 0.85 -24.46
C ALA A 31 -1.14 1.37 -25.71
N GLY A 32 -0.32 0.54 -26.34
CA GLY A 32 0.62 0.93 -27.41
C GLY A 32 2.01 1.27 -26.86
N GLY A 33 3.02 1.26 -27.73
CA GLY A 33 4.42 1.50 -27.34
C GLY A 33 4.97 0.41 -26.41
N SER A 34 5.83 0.80 -25.46
CA SER A 34 6.45 -0.07 -24.47
C SER A 34 6.40 0.53 -23.06
N PHE A 35 6.43 -0.30 -22.03
CA PHE A 35 6.64 0.17 -20.66
C PHE A 35 8.00 0.87 -20.53
N ASP A 36 8.05 1.98 -19.81
CA ASP A 36 9.26 2.76 -19.58
C ASP A 36 9.67 2.71 -18.11
N ARG A 37 8.86 3.26 -17.20
CA ARG A 37 9.09 3.22 -15.75
C ARG A 37 7.88 2.72 -14.98
N PHE A 38 8.12 2.11 -13.82
CA PHE A 38 7.12 1.62 -12.86
C PHE A 38 7.14 2.39 -11.53
N SER A 39 8.06 3.36 -11.40
CA SER A 39 8.28 4.19 -10.23
C SER A 39 8.35 5.66 -10.63
N LEU A 40 8.03 6.53 -9.66
CA LEU A 40 8.17 7.97 -9.77
C LEU A 40 9.14 8.44 -8.68
N GLU A 41 10.06 9.35 -9.01
CA GLU A 41 11.22 9.68 -8.17
C GLU A 41 10.87 10.19 -6.75
N ARG A 42 9.64 10.65 -6.53
CA ARG A 42 9.24 11.33 -5.28
C ARG A 42 7.95 10.83 -4.64
N VAL A 43 7.35 9.77 -5.17
CA VAL A 43 6.11 9.21 -4.61
C VAL A 43 6.19 7.68 -4.56
N PRO A 44 5.69 7.05 -3.49
CA PRO A 44 5.58 5.60 -3.46
C PRO A 44 4.58 5.13 -4.53
N VAL A 45 4.91 4.05 -5.24
CA VAL A 45 4.03 3.42 -6.24
C VAL A 45 3.71 2.00 -5.77
N VAL A 46 2.42 1.72 -5.52
CA VAL A 46 1.99 0.40 -5.02
C VAL A 46 1.69 -0.53 -6.19
N THR A 47 2.08 -1.79 -6.04
CA THR A 47 1.77 -2.87 -6.98
C THR A 47 0.89 -3.92 -6.28
N PRO A 48 -0.42 -3.65 -6.05
CA PRO A 48 -1.25 -4.55 -5.28
C PRO A 48 -1.42 -5.91 -5.97
N VAL A 49 -1.21 -6.99 -5.22
CA VAL A 49 -1.45 -8.38 -5.63
C VAL A 49 -2.70 -8.93 -4.95
N ASN A 50 -3.60 -9.55 -5.73
CA ASN A 50 -4.82 -10.16 -5.18
C ASN A 50 -4.66 -11.66 -4.92
N GLY A 51 -5.69 -12.27 -4.34
CA GLY A 51 -5.74 -13.71 -4.05
C GLY A 51 -5.70 -14.60 -5.29
N ARG A 52 -5.83 -14.06 -6.51
CA ARG A 52 -5.62 -14.79 -7.76
C ARG A 52 -4.18 -14.72 -8.27
N GLY A 53 -3.34 -13.87 -7.69
CA GLY A 53 -1.98 -13.58 -8.17
C GLY A 53 -1.94 -12.56 -9.31
N GLU A 54 -3.05 -11.85 -9.55
CA GLU A 54 -3.08 -10.70 -10.46
C GLU A 54 -2.43 -9.51 -9.76
N VAL A 55 -1.69 -8.69 -10.50
CA VAL A 55 -0.97 -7.52 -9.98
C VAL A 55 -1.40 -6.30 -10.76
N ALA A 56 -2.00 -5.31 -10.08
CA ALA A 56 -2.26 -4.01 -10.70
C ALA A 56 -1.04 -3.11 -10.53
N PHE A 57 -0.78 -2.25 -11.51
CA PHE A 57 0.38 -1.36 -11.47
C PHE A 57 0.23 -0.12 -12.35
N PHE A 58 0.94 0.93 -11.96
CA PHE A 58 1.17 2.12 -12.76
C PHE A 58 2.41 1.94 -13.65
N ALA A 59 2.40 2.50 -14.85
CA ALA A 59 3.60 2.63 -15.67
C ALA A 59 3.58 3.90 -16.54
N THR A 60 4.74 4.53 -16.70
CA THR A 60 4.98 5.43 -17.84
C THR A 60 5.27 4.62 -19.09
N LEU A 61 4.99 5.20 -20.26
CA LEU A 61 5.06 4.54 -21.55
C LEU A 61 6.00 5.29 -22.49
N ALA A 62 6.88 4.55 -23.16
CA ALA A 62 7.71 5.05 -24.24
C ALA A 62 7.08 4.72 -25.59
N ARG A 63 7.18 5.66 -26.54
CA ARG A 63 6.68 5.51 -27.92
C ARG A 63 5.20 5.13 -28.00
N ALA A 64 4.41 5.58 -27.01
CA ALA A 64 2.97 5.42 -26.95
C ALA A 64 2.28 6.78 -27.11
N ALA A 65 1.03 6.78 -27.57
CA ALA A 65 0.23 8.00 -27.62
C ALA A 65 -0.14 8.49 -26.22
N ALA A 66 -0.40 7.57 -25.30
CA ALA A 66 -0.56 7.85 -23.88
C ALA A 66 0.82 7.84 -23.19
N PRO A 67 1.21 8.86 -22.42
CA PRO A 67 2.48 8.85 -21.70
C PRO A 67 2.46 7.97 -20.45
N GLU A 68 1.30 7.64 -19.89
CA GLU A 68 1.17 6.79 -18.70
C GLU A 68 -0.17 6.05 -18.62
N GLY A 69 -0.23 5.02 -17.78
CA GLY A 69 -1.44 4.24 -17.55
C GLY A 69 -1.40 3.31 -16.34
N LEU A 70 -2.56 2.72 -16.08
CA LEU A 70 -2.79 1.66 -15.10
C LEU A 70 -3.11 0.35 -15.82
N PHE A 71 -2.49 -0.71 -15.33
CA PHE A 71 -2.49 -2.02 -15.95
C PHE A 71 -2.78 -3.11 -14.92
N LEU A 72 -3.24 -4.26 -15.41
CA LEU A 72 -3.43 -5.47 -14.62
C LEU A 72 -2.68 -6.61 -15.29
N ALA A 73 -1.64 -7.12 -14.63
CA ALA A 73 -0.96 -8.34 -15.01
C ALA A 73 -1.73 -9.55 -14.46
N ARG A 74 -2.03 -10.51 -15.33
CA ARG A 74 -2.69 -11.77 -14.99
C ARG A 74 -2.01 -12.93 -15.72
N GLY A 75 -2.38 -14.17 -15.38
CA GLY A 75 -1.75 -15.36 -15.96
C GLY A 75 -1.81 -15.44 -17.50
N THR A 76 -2.75 -14.75 -18.14
CA THR A 76 -2.89 -14.69 -19.61
C THR A 76 -2.16 -13.50 -20.25
N GLY A 77 -1.38 -12.72 -19.50
CA GLY A 77 -0.73 -11.50 -19.94
C GLY A 77 -1.25 -10.24 -19.26
N THR A 78 -0.81 -9.09 -19.76
CA THR A 78 -1.15 -7.76 -19.19
C THR A 78 -2.27 -7.10 -19.98
N VAL A 79 -3.24 -6.51 -19.26
CA VAL A 79 -4.34 -5.74 -19.86
C VAL A 79 -4.32 -4.29 -19.38
N LYS A 80 -4.80 -3.39 -20.24
CA LYS A 80 -5.02 -1.98 -19.90
C LYS A 80 -6.28 -1.85 -19.02
N ILE A 81 -6.18 -1.13 -17.92
CA ILE A 81 -7.32 -0.70 -17.09
C ILE A 81 -7.73 0.73 -17.48
N ALA A 82 -6.75 1.63 -17.55
CA ALA A 82 -6.92 3.01 -17.97
C ALA A 82 -5.58 3.55 -18.47
N ALA A 83 -5.60 4.49 -19.41
CA ALA A 83 -4.44 5.26 -19.81
C ALA A 83 -4.79 6.73 -19.95
N GLU A 84 -3.78 7.59 -19.87
CA GLU A 84 -3.95 8.99 -20.21
C GLU A 84 -4.50 9.13 -21.63
N GLY A 85 -5.46 10.05 -21.82
CA GLY A 85 -6.21 10.23 -23.06
C GLY A 85 -7.47 9.37 -23.17
N ASP A 86 -7.70 8.39 -22.28
CA ASP A 86 -8.94 7.62 -22.26
C ASP A 86 -10.14 8.51 -21.85
N ARG A 87 -11.26 8.36 -22.57
CA ARG A 87 -12.54 8.99 -22.19
C ARG A 87 -13.26 8.13 -21.16
N VAL A 88 -13.71 8.77 -20.07
CA VAL A 88 -14.47 8.12 -18.97
C VAL A 88 -15.93 8.52 -18.95
N GLY A 89 -16.49 8.84 -20.13
CA GLY A 89 -17.87 9.28 -20.31
C GLY A 89 -18.05 10.78 -20.10
N ARG A 90 -19.18 11.17 -19.49
CA ARG A 90 -19.48 12.58 -19.15
C ARG A 90 -18.43 13.31 -18.29
N PRO A 91 -17.72 12.65 -17.35
CA PRO A 91 -16.68 13.28 -16.55
C PRO A 91 -15.52 13.86 -17.37
N GLY A 92 -15.28 13.35 -18.59
CA GLY A 92 -14.26 13.89 -19.49
C GLY A 92 -13.19 12.87 -19.88
N THR A 93 -11.97 13.36 -20.03
CA THR A 93 -10.80 12.60 -20.47
C THR A 93 -9.77 12.55 -19.35
N ILE A 94 -9.14 11.39 -19.14
CA ILE A 94 -8.04 11.23 -18.18
C ILE A 94 -6.82 11.99 -18.69
N THR A 95 -6.21 12.79 -17.82
CA THR A 95 -4.97 13.54 -18.11
C THR A 95 -3.79 13.14 -17.24
N GLY A 96 -3.94 12.13 -16.38
CA GLY A 96 -2.84 11.57 -15.60
C GLY A 96 -3.29 10.89 -14.31
N PHE A 97 -2.34 10.18 -13.70
CA PHE A 97 -2.42 9.41 -12.46
C PHE A 97 -1.31 9.82 -11.48
N GLY A 98 -0.25 10.48 -11.95
CA GLY A 98 0.99 10.72 -11.21
C GLY A 98 0.89 11.54 -9.91
N LYS A 99 -0.26 12.18 -9.61
CA LYS A 99 -0.49 12.80 -8.29
C LYS A 99 -0.54 11.74 -7.18
N GLU A 100 -1.18 10.60 -7.45
CA GLU A 100 -1.37 9.50 -6.49
C GLU A 100 -1.43 8.14 -7.21
N PRO A 101 -0.27 7.58 -7.62
CA PRO A 101 -0.18 6.31 -8.35
C PRO A 101 -0.33 5.10 -7.41
N ILE A 102 -1.40 5.08 -6.61
CA ILE A 102 -1.67 4.06 -5.59
C ILE A 102 -3.01 3.39 -5.94
N PRO A 103 -3.02 2.46 -6.89
CA PRO A 103 -4.22 1.70 -7.20
C PRO A 103 -4.53 0.72 -6.06
N ALA A 104 -5.81 0.39 -5.89
CA ALA A 104 -6.26 -0.74 -5.10
C ALA A 104 -6.85 -1.82 -6.02
N LEU A 105 -6.61 -3.09 -5.69
CA LEU A 105 -7.06 -4.24 -6.46
C LEU A 105 -7.87 -5.17 -5.57
N ASN A 106 -9.02 -5.64 -6.04
CA ASN A 106 -9.78 -6.69 -5.36
C ASN A 106 -9.64 -8.05 -6.04
N ASP A 107 -10.17 -9.08 -5.38
CA ASP A 107 -10.21 -10.45 -5.90
C ASP A 107 -11.14 -10.65 -7.09
N ARG A 108 -11.88 -9.64 -7.56
CA ARG A 108 -12.61 -9.72 -8.83
C ARG A 108 -11.75 -9.30 -10.02
N GLY A 109 -10.62 -8.65 -9.79
CA GLY A 109 -9.83 -8.00 -10.83
C GLY A 109 -10.29 -6.55 -11.11
N ASP A 110 -11.12 -5.98 -10.23
CA ASP A 110 -11.46 -4.56 -10.29
C ASP A 110 -10.31 -3.74 -9.68
N VAL A 111 -9.96 -2.64 -10.35
CA VAL A 111 -8.91 -1.73 -9.92
C VAL A 111 -9.52 -0.36 -9.63
N ALA A 112 -9.42 0.08 -8.38
CA ALA A 112 -9.79 1.43 -7.97
C ALA A 112 -8.57 2.34 -8.05
N PHE A 113 -8.74 3.56 -8.56
CA PHE A 113 -7.65 4.51 -8.73
C PHE A 113 -8.12 5.97 -8.73
N HIS A 114 -7.22 6.88 -8.38
CA HIS A 114 -7.36 8.33 -8.60
C HIS A 114 -6.90 8.69 -10.02
N ALA A 115 -7.57 9.64 -10.66
CA ALA A 115 -7.15 10.20 -11.94
C ALA A 115 -7.51 11.69 -12.07
N SER A 116 -6.62 12.47 -12.68
CA SER A 116 -6.88 13.84 -13.14
C SER A 116 -7.70 13.84 -14.43
N LEU A 117 -8.55 14.86 -14.60
CA LEU A 117 -9.53 14.97 -15.67
C LEU A 117 -9.47 16.32 -16.37
N ALA A 118 -9.77 16.31 -17.68
CA ALA A 118 -10.03 17.51 -18.46
C ALA A 118 -11.26 17.34 -19.38
N GLY A 119 -11.78 18.47 -19.85
CA GLY A 119 -12.93 18.55 -20.76
C GLY A 119 -14.31 18.35 -20.10
N GLY A 120 -14.34 18.09 -18.79
CA GLY A 120 -15.56 18.04 -17.97
C GLY A 120 -15.66 19.18 -16.97
N ARG A 121 -16.59 19.05 -16.01
CA ARG A 121 -16.75 20.01 -14.89
C ARG A 121 -15.85 19.70 -13.68
N SER A 122 -15.27 18.51 -13.64
CA SER A 122 -14.42 18.01 -12.55
C SER A 122 -12.98 17.95 -13.03
N VAL A 123 -12.04 18.22 -12.13
CA VAL A 123 -10.59 18.22 -12.43
C VAL A 123 -9.90 16.92 -12.02
N ASP A 124 -10.58 16.10 -11.22
CA ASP A 124 -10.15 14.76 -10.82
C ASP A 124 -11.32 13.89 -10.33
N GLY A 125 -11.03 12.62 -10.08
CA GLY A 125 -12.01 11.66 -9.58
C GLY A 125 -11.38 10.36 -9.09
N ILE A 126 -12.16 9.59 -8.34
CA ILE A 126 -11.86 8.18 -8.05
C ILE A 126 -12.71 7.32 -8.98
N PHE A 127 -12.07 6.36 -9.62
CA PHE A 127 -12.65 5.45 -10.59
C PHE A 127 -12.45 4.01 -10.19
N VAL A 128 -13.32 3.13 -10.68
CA VAL A 128 -13.11 1.68 -10.68
C VAL A 128 -13.16 1.20 -12.12
N GLY A 129 -12.07 0.57 -12.56
CA GLY A 129 -11.94 -0.05 -13.87
C GLY A 129 -11.76 -1.57 -13.77
N SER A 130 -12.05 -2.26 -14.86
CA SER A 130 -11.80 -3.69 -15.02
C SER A 130 -11.35 -3.97 -16.46
N ALA A 131 -10.82 -5.15 -16.71
CA ALA A 131 -10.28 -5.52 -18.02
C ALA A 131 -11.31 -5.32 -19.15
N GLY A 132 -11.00 -4.44 -20.10
CA GLY A 132 -11.82 -4.18 -21.29
C GLY A 132 -13.06 -3.31 -21.07
N GLY A 133 -13.29 -2.81 -19.85
CA GLY A 133 -14.37 -1.88 -19.53
C GLY A 133 -13.93 -0.43 -19.51
N VAL A 134 -14.87 0.50 -19.72
CA VAL A 134 -14.64 1.92 -19.43
C VAL A 134 -14.69 2.13 -17.92
N PRO A 135 -13.67 2.75 -17.28
CA PRO A 135 -13.69 3.00 -15.85
C PRO A 135 -14.92 3.81 -15.41
N ARG A 136 -15.57 3.35 -14.33
CA ARG A 136 -16.74 3.99 -13.74
C ARG A 136 -16.32 4.94 -12.63
N ALA A 137 -16.82 6.18 -12.67
CA ALA A 137 -16.62 7.13 -11.57
C ALA A 137 -17.33 6.66 -10.28
N VAL A 138 -16.61 6.74 -9.17
CA VAL A 138 -17.11 6.54 -7.80
C VAL A 138 -17.48 7.87 -7.17
N VAL A 139 -16.60 8.86 -7.31
CA VAL A 139 -16.76 10.25 -6.86
C VAL A 139 -15.93 11.15 -7.77
N LEU A 140 -16.39 12.38 -7.97
CA LEU A 140 -15.67 13.40 -8.74
C LEU A 140 -15.53 14.67 -7.89
N SER A 141 -14.46 15.43 -8.08
CA SER A 141 -14.38 16.79 -7.51
C SER A 141 -15.51 17.68 -8.03
N GLY A 142 -15.91 18.65 -7.20
CA GLY A 142 -17.04 19.54 -7.42
C GLY A 142 -18.40 18.93 -7.08
N GLN A 143 -18.49 17.64 -6.72
CA GLN A 143 -19.74 17.04 -6.26
C GLN A 143 -20.08 17.47 -4.82
N PRO A 144 -21.37 17.49 -4.43
CA PRO A 144 -21.75 17.67 -3.04
C PRO A 144 -21.09 16.63 -2.13
N ALA A 145 -20.68 17.05 -0.93
CA ALA A 145 -20.05 16.20 0.08
C ALA A 145 -21.09 15.76 1.13
N PRO A 146 -21.63 14.52 1.07
CA PRO A 146 -22.74 14.13 1.95
C PRO A 146 -22.34 14.13 3.43
N GLY A 147 -23.20 14.69 4.28
CA GLY A 147 -22.91 14.81 5.71
C GLY A 147 -22.00 15.99 6.07
N VAL A 148 -21.64 16.85 5.11
CA VAL A 148 -21.02 18.15 5.33
C VAL A 148 -21.95 19.24 4.77
N PRO A 149 -22.66 20.00 5.61
CA PRO A 149 -23.59 21.04 5.15
C PRO A 149 -22.91 22.03 4.20
N SER A 150 -23.49 22.22 3.01
CA SER A 150 -22.95 23.07 1.94
C SER A 150 -21.51 22.73 1.52
N GLY A 151 -21.04 21.51 1.81
CA GLY A 151 -19.71 21.05 1.46
C GLY A 151 -19.63 20.54 0.02
N THR A 152 -18.50 20.76 -0.63
CA THR A 152 -18.18 20.18 -1.95
C THR A 152 -16.84 19.45 -1.91
N VAL A 153 -16.76 18.31 -2.59
CA VAL A 153 -15.51 17.55 -2.72
C VAL A 153 -14.51 18.39 -3.52
N ALA A 154 -13.35 18.68 -2.93
CA ALA A 154 -12.32 19.54 -3.53
C ALA A 154 -11.03 18.78 -3.83
N GLY A 155 -10.68 17.80 -3.00
CA GLY A 155 -9.54 16.92 -3.19
C GLY A 155 -9.91 15.47 -2.88
N LEU A 156 -9.25 14.55 -3.55
CA LEU A 156 -9.47 13.11 -3.40
C LEU A 156 -8.11 12.45 -3.18
N GLY A 157 -8.04 11.64 -2.12
CA GLY A 157 -6.91 10.77 -1.82
C GLY A 157 -7.09 9.37 -2.40
N ALA A 158 -6.03 8.57 -2.29
CA ALA A 158 -5.96 7.26 -2.89
C ALA A 158 -7.03 6.32 -2.32
N PRO A 159 -7.69 5.52 -3.19
CA PRO A 159 -8.78 4.67 -2.76
C PRO A 159 -8.29 3.38 -2.10
N ALA A 160 -9.09 2.88 -1.16
CA ALA A 160 -9.10 1.49 -0.74
C ALA A 160 -10.32 0.79 -1.34
N LEU A 161 -10.17 -0.46 -1.78
CA LEU A 161 -11.19 -1.24 -2.47
C LEU A 161 -11.33 -2.60 -1.79
N ASN A 162 -12.56 -3.04 -1.54
CA ASN A 162 -12.81 -4.39 -1.03
C ASN A 162 -13.38 -5.33 -2.11
N ALA A 163 -13.46 -6.62 -1.77
CA ALA A 163 -14.05 -7.65 -2.61
C ALA A 163 -15.57 -7.58 -2.69
N ARG A 164 -16.24 -6.50 -2.28
CA ARG A 164 -17.65 -6.21 -2.64
C ARG A 164 -17.78 -5.07 -3.66
N GLY A 165 -16.66 -4.43 -4.01
CA GLY A 165 -16.66 -3.24 -4.85
C GLY A 165 -16.97 -1.95 -4.08
N ASP A 166 -16.95 -2.01 -2.74
CA ASP A 166 -17.02 -0.81 -1.92
C ASP A 166 -15.67 -0.09 -1.95
N VAL A 167 -15.72 1.24 -1.92
CA VAL A 167 -14.52 2.08 -2.04
C VAL A 167 -14.47 3.07 -0.88
N ALA A 168 -13.41 3.02 -0.09
CA ALA A 168 -13.13 4.02 0.94
C ALA A 168 -12.04 4.98 0.48
N PHE A 169 -12.14 6.25 0.85
CA PHE A 169 -11.15 7.25 0.46
C PHE A 169 -11.17 8.45 1.41
N LEU A 170 -10.02 9.12 1.51
CA LEU A 170 -9.91 10.44 2.13
C LEU A 170 -10.32 11.51 1.11
N ALA A 171 -11.05 12.51 1.54
CA ALA A 171 -11.42 13.66 0.72
C ALA A 171 -11.23 14.96 1.49
N THR A 172 -10.62 15.94 0.84
CA THR A 172 -10.68 17.32 1.29
C THR A 172 -11.98 17.93 0.79
N VAL A 173 -12.75 18.51 1.70
CA VAL A 173 -14.07 19.10 1.43
C VAL A 173 -13.99 20.61 1.61
N GLN A 174 -14.33 21.36 0.57
CA GLN A 174 -14.51 22.80 0.67
C GLN A 174 -15.82 23.09 1.41
N ARG A 175 -15.75 23.89 2.48
CA ARG A 175 -16.90 24.32 3.28
C ARG A 175 -16.81 25.84 3.50
N GLY A 176 -17.51 26.60 2.67
CA GLY A 176 -17.39 28.07 2.70
C GLY A 176 -16.00 28.50 2.27
N ARG A 177 -15.27 29.20 3.15
CA ARG A 177 -13.87 29.60 2.91
C ARG A 177 -12.84 28.62 3.46
N ASP A 178 -13.29 27.65 4.25
CA ASP A 178 -12.43 26.68 4.92
C ASP A 178 -12.43 25.34 4.18
N THR A 179 -11.42 24.52 4.45
CA THR A 179 -11.37 23.12 4.04
C THR A 179 -11.36 22.22 5.27
N VAL A 180 -12.06 21.10 5.18
CA VAL A 180 -12.06 20.06 6.21
C VAL A 180 -11.83 18.70 5.56
N ASP A 181 -11.11 17.82 6.24
CA ASP A 181 -10.93 16.46 5.76
C ASP A 181 -12.06 15.52 6.20
N ALA A 182 -12.42 14.59 5.33
CA ALA A 182 -13.45 13.60 5.56
C ALA A 182 -13.07 12.24 4.96
N ILE A 183 -13.31 11.18 5.71
CA ILE A 183 -13.25 9.81 5.17
C ILE A 183 -14.64 9.43 4.68
N TYR A 184 -14.73 8.95 3.45
CA TYR A 184 -15.95 8.45 2.84
C TYR A 184 -15.87 6.96 2.54
N LEU A 185 -17.03 6.31 2.55
CA LEU A 185 -17.25 4.97 2.03
C LEU A 185 -18.34 5.02 0.95
N SER A 186 -18.02 4.54 -0.25
CA SER A 186 -18.97 4.28 -1.32
C SER A 186 -19.43 2.84 -1.28
N THR A 187 -20.72 2.60 -1.10
CA THR A 187 -21.34 1.27 -1.13
C THR A 187 -22.49 1.29 -2.12
N GLY A 188 -22.45 0.42 -3.14
CA GLY A 188 -23.46 0.40 -4.21
C GLY A 188 -23.62 1.75 -4.93
N GLY A 189 -22.56 2.56 -5.01
CA GLY A 189 -22.58 3.89 -5.62
C GLY A 189 -23.14 5.01 -4.73
N ARG A 190 -23.44 4.73 -3.46
CA ARG A 190 -23.87 5.75 -2.48
C ARG A 190 -22.71 6.09 -1.55
N LEU A 191 -22.40 7.38 -1.43
CA LEU A 191 -21.40 7.89 -0.51
C LEU A 191 -21.98 8.06 0.90
N ARG A 192 -21.25 7.54 1.88
CA ARG A 192 -21.51 7.73 3.32
C ARG A 192 -20.27 8.30 3.98
N LYS A 193 -20.44 9.35 4.78
CA LYS A 193 -19.39 9.89 5.64
C LYS A 193 -19.04 8.89 6.75
N VAL A 194 -17.76 8.61 6.93
CA VAL A 194 -17.23 7.69 7.94
C VAL A 194 -16.70 8.47 9.14
N ALA A 195 -15.93 9.52 8.87
CA ALA A 195 -15.41 10.45 9.86
C ALA A 195 -15.22 11.83 9.19
N LEU A 196 -15.31 12.89 10.00
CA LEU A 196 -15.12 14.27 9.57
C LEU A 196 -14.27 15.01 10.59
N GLU A 197 -13.39 15.87 10.10
CA GLU A 197 -12.62 16.76 10.94
C GLU A 197 -13.54 17.68 11.75
N GLY A 198 -13.20 17.88 13.02
CA GLY A 198 -14.03 18.58 14.02
C GLY A 198 -15.14 17.73 14.64
N GLU A 199 -15.41 16.51 14.16
CA GLU A 199 -16.34 15.61 14.84
C GLU A 199 -15.71 14.90 16.04
N PRO A 200 -16.52 14.48 17.04
CA PRO A 200 -16.03 13.80 18.23
C PRO A 200 -15.22 12.53 17.90
N SER A 201 -14.07 12.40 18.53
CA SER A 201 -13.26 11.18 18.49
C SER A 201 -13.70 10.20 19.61
N PRO A 202 -13.68 8.87 19.38
CA PRO A 202 -13.95 7.90 20.45
C PRO A 202 -12.87 7.92 21.54
N ALA A 203 -11.74 8.59 21.32
CA ALA A 203 -10.72 8.85 22.33
C ALA A 203 -11.01 10.11 23.19
N GLY A 204 -12.16 10.74 23.03
CA GLY A 204 -12.44 12.10 23.53
C GLY A 204 -11.84 13.17 22.62
N GLY A 205 -12.25 14.43 22.81
CA GLY A 205 -11.88 15.52 21.91
C GLY A 205 -12.50 15.38 20.51
N SER A 206 -11.85 15.96 19.50
CA SER A 206 -12.29 15.93 18.11
C SER A 206 -11.19 15.47 17.15
N PHE A 207 -11.57 14.89 16.02
CA PHE A 207 -10.62 14.62 14.94
C PHE A 207 -10.08 15.93 14.34
N ALA A 208 -8.78 15.99 14.08
CA ALA A 208 -8.10 17.18 13.55
C ALA A 208 -7.29 16.89 12.26
N GLY A 209 -7.39 15.66 11.75
CA GLY A 209 -6.70 15.23 10.53
C GLY A 209 -6.71 13.71 10.41
N PHE A 210 -6.59 13.21 9.18
CA PHE A 210 -6.69 11.78 8.89
C PHE A 210 -5.54 11.29 8.02
N GLY A 211 -5.10 10.06 8.26
CA GLY A 211 -4.34 9.28 7.29
C GLY A 211 -5.27 8.59 6.28
N PRO A 212 -4.72 8.07 5.17
CA PRO A 212 -5.51 7.31 4.20
C PRO A 212 -6.22 6.11 4.83
N PRO A 213 -7.49 5.85 4.47
CA PRO A 213 -8.24 4.75 5.04
C PRO A 213 -7.84 3.40 4.45
N SER A 214 -7.98 2.34 5.25
CA SER A 214 -8.05 0.95 4.79
C SER A 214 -9.45 0.38 4.99
N LEU A 215 -9.84 -0.56 4.13
CA LEU A 215 -11.19 -1.11 4.06
C LEU A 215 -11.15 -2.64 3.95
N ASN A 216 -12.02 -3.33 4.68
CA ASN A 216 -12.17 -4.79 4.58
C ASN A 216 -13.54 -5.24 4.02
N ASN A 217 -13.70 -6.54 3.82
CA ASN A 217 -14.92 -7.17 3.31
C ASN A 217 -16.05 -7.26 4.35
N ARG A 218 -15.90 -6.67 5.54
CA ARG A 218 -17.01 -6.41 6.47
C ARG A 218 -17.52 -4.97 6.36
N GLY A 219 -16.89 -4.12 5.54
CA GLY A 219 -17.20 -2.70 5.44
C GLY A 219 -16.69 -1.89 6.62
N ALA A 220 -15.75 -2.45 7.39
CA ALA A 220 -15.06 -1.71 8.43
C ALA A 220 -13.94 -0.87 7.79
N VAL A 221 -13.82 0.37 8.24
CA VAL A 221 -12.86 1.35 7.74
C VAL A 221 -11.90 1.70 8.86
N ALA A 222 -10.62 1.41 8.66
CA ALA A 222 -9.56 1.74 9.61
C ALA A 222 -8.75 2.93 9.11
N PHE A 223 -8.31 3.81 10.01
CA PHE A 223 -7.51 4.97 9.66
C PHE A 223 -6.69 5.47 10.87
N GLY A 224 -5.55 6.10 10.58
CA GLY A 224 -4.87 6.94 11.55
C GLY A 224 -5.54 8.31 11.64
N ALA A 225 -5.56 8.93 12.81
CA ALA A 225 -6.05 10.29 12.96
C ALA A 225 -5.29 11.07 14.02
N VAL A 226 -5.18 12.39 13.81
CA VAL A 226 -4.81 13.37 14.83
C VAL A 226 -6.04 13.72 15.63
N VAL A 227 -5.88 13.89 16.95
CA VAL A 227 -6.97 14.24 17.86
C VAL A 227 -6.61 15.49 18.63
N GLU A 228 -7.52 16.46 18.64
CA GLU A 228 -7.41 17.71 19.40
C GLU A 228 -8.30 17.66 20.64
N GLY A 229 -7.79 18.12 21.78
CA GLY A 229 -8.54 18.16 23.05
C GLY A 229 -8.93 16.79 23.62
N GLY A 230 -8.35 15.70 23.11
CA GLY A 230 -8.60 14.33 23.57
C GLY A 230 -7.53 13.81 24.55
N ARG A 231 -7.65 12.54 24.94
CA ARG A 231 -6.70 11.88 25.86
C ARG A 231 -5.30 11.67 25.26
N ALA A 232 -5.18 11.77 23.94
CA ALA A 232 -3.94 11.65 23.19
C ALA A 232 -3.98 12.57 21.98
N VAL A 233 -2.80 12.89 21.44
CA VAL A 233 -2.63 13.74 20.24
C VAL A 233 -2.97 13.01 18.93
N GLY A 234 -3.17 11.69 18.96
CA GLY A 234 -3.52 10.90 17.79
C GLY A 234 -3.56 9.39 18.06
N GLY A 235 -4.01 8.63 17.07
CA GLY A 235 -4.25 7.20 17.22
C GLY A 235 -4.69 6.48 15.95
N LEU A 236 -4.92 5.18 16.11
CA LEU A 236 -5.53 4.30 15.13
C LEU A 236 -6.98 4.04 15.52
N PHE A 237 -7.88 4.16 14.56
CA PHE A 237 -9.32 4.08 14.76
C PHE A 237 -9.94 3.08 13.77
N LEU A 238 -11.05 2.46 14.18
CA LEU A 238 -11.88 1.65 13.30
C LEU A 238 -13.33 2.12 13.39
N VAL A 239 -13.96 2.31 12.25
CA VAL A 239 -15.41 2.51 12.13
C VAL A 239 -16.02 1.29 11.44
N GLU A 240 -16.90 0.59 12.14
CA GLU A 240 -17.61 -0.56 11.60
C GLU A 240 -18.68 -0.14 10.58
N ALA A 241 -19.19 -1.10 9.80
CA ALA A 241 -20.28 -0.85 8.86
C ALA A 241 -21.55 -0.30 9.54
N SER A 242 -21.76 -0.63 10.82
CA SER A 242 -22.83 -0.10 11.67
C SER A 242 -22.67 1.39 12.01
N GLY A 243 -21.51 1.99 11.74
CA GLY A 243 -21.15 3.35 12.16
C GLY A 243 -20.51 3.42 13.54
N ARG A 244 -20.39 2.29 14.25
CA ARG A 244 -19.72 2.24 15.56
C ARG A 244 -18.22 2.51 15.40
N ALA A 245 -17.75 3.59 16.02
CA ALA A 245 -16.34 3.95 16.08
C ALA A 245 -15.67 3.38 17.34
N ARG A 246 -14.43 2.89 17.20
CA ARG A 246 -13.59 2.46 18.33
C ARG A 246 -12.16 2.94 18.17
N THR A 247 -11.53 3.22 19.30
CA THR A 247 -10.08 3.41 19.40
C THR A 247 -9.39 2.05 19.45
N LEU A 248 -8.22 1.95 18.81
CA LEU A 248 -7.42 0.73 18.80
C LEU A 248 -6.11 0.90 19.54
N VAL A 249 -5.35 1.93 19.16
CA VAL A 249 -4.04 2.26 19.74
C VAL A 249 -3.90 3.77 19.71
N LEU A 250 -3.49 4.40 20.81
CA LEU A 250 -3.22 5.83 20.90
C LEU A 250 -1.75 6.13 21.15
N ALA A 251 -1.34 7.34 20.76
CA ALA A 251 -0.11 7.90 21.25
C ALA A 251 -0.18 8.01 22.79
N GLY A 252 0.87 7.55 23.47
CA GLY A 252 0.94 7.43 24.92
C GLY A 252 0.62 6.02 25.44
N ASP A 253 -0.05 5.17 24.66
CA ASP A 253 -0.28 3.78 25.08
C ASP A 253 1.06 3.02 25.17
N GLU A 254 1.16 2.10 26.13
CA GLU A 254 2.36 1.28 26.34
C GLU A 254 2.64 0.38 25.13
N THR A 255 3.92 0.16 24.82
CA THR A 255 4.32 -0.76 23.76
C THR A 255 4.84 -2.07 24.33
N PRO A 256 4.63 -3.22 23.67
CA PRO A 256 5.24 -4.48 24.08
C PRO A 256 6.78 -4.50 23.98
N LEU A 257 7.38 -3.48 23.37
CA LEU A 257 8.84 -3.28 23.32
C LEU A 257 9.36 -2.42 24.48
N GLY A 258 8.49 -2.04 25.42
CA GLY A 258 8.77 -1.04 26.45
C GLY A 258 8.54 0.39 25.95
N GLY A 259 8.42 1.34 26.89
CA GLY A 259 8.07 2.72 26.57
C GLY A 259 6.64 2.88 26.05
N SER A 260 6.36 3.96 25.33
CA SER A 260 5.03 4.29 24.81
C SER A 260 5.03 4.65 23.32
N PHE A 261 3.88 4.47 22.67
CA PHE A 261 3.69 4.90 21.30
C PHE A 261 3.78 6.41 21.20
N ALA A 262 4.66 6.90 20.34
CA ALA A 262 4.90 8.32 20.15
C ALA A 262 4.25 8.87 18.87
N GLY A 263 3.78 7.96 18.00
CA GLY A 263 3.15 8.26 16.73
C GLY A 263 3.09 7.02 15.84
N PHE A 264 2.34 7.12 14.76
CA PHE A 264 2.07 6.03 13.83
C PHE A 264 2.49 6.41 12.42
N GLY A 265 2.78 5.42 11.59
CA GLY A 265 2.96 5.63 10.15
C GLY A 265 1.68 6.15 9.50
N GLU A 266 1.84 6.88 8.39
CA GLU A 266 0.73 7.50 7.66
C GLU A 266 -0.34 6.50 7.22
N ARG A 267 0.09 5.32 6.75
CA ARG A 267 -0.79 4.24 6.28
C ARG A 267 -0.70 3.00 7.16
N LEU A 268 -1.84 2.34 7.27
CA LEU A 268 -2.04 1.06 7.92
C LEU A 268 -2.70 0.10 6.94
N SER A 269 -2.54 -1.20 7.17
CA SER A 269 -3.22 -2.25 6.39
C SER A 269 -4.25 -2.96 7.28
N LEU A 270 -5.48 -3.16 6.78
CA LEU A 270 -6.56 -3.85 7.48
C LEU A 270 -6.93 -5.12 6.72
N ASN A 271 -7.08 -6.24 7.43
CA ASN A 271 -7.60 -7.47 6.83
C ASN A 271 -9.04 -7.79 7.26
N ASP A 272 -9.57 -8.87 6.67
CA ASP A 272 -10.92 -9.34 6.95
C ASP A 272 -11.09 -9.89 8.36
N ALA A 273 -10.04 -10.35 9.03
CA ALA A 273 -10.11 -10.72 10.45
C ALA A 273 -10.29 -9.50 11.37
N GLY A 274 -10.04 -8.28 10.86
CA GLY A 274 -10.04 -7.06 11.67
C GLY A 274 -8.69 -6.79 12.33
N GLN A 275 -7.65 -7.50 11.88
CA GLN A 275 -6.27 -7.21 12.27
C GLN A 275 -5.76 -6.01 11.48
N ILE A 276 -4.89 -5.22 12.11
CA ILE A 276 -4.29 -4.04 11.49
C ILE A 276 -2.79 -4.09 11.66
N ALA A 277 -2.06 -4.05 10.53
CA ALA A 277 -0.62 -3.86 10.54
C ALA A 277 -0.27 -2.37 10.42
N PHE A 278 0.64 -1.90 11.26
CA PHE A 278 1.03 -0.49 11.30
C PHE A 278 2.49 -0.31 11.72
N HIS A 279 3.08 0.82 11.32
CA HIS A 279 4.35 1.28 11.84
C HIS A 279 4.11 2.13 13.10
N GLY A 280 4.85 1.86 14.17
CA GLY A 280 4.80 2.62 15.41
C GLY A 280 6.16 3.22 15.75
N ARG A 281 6.22 4.53 16.00
CA ARG A 281 7.37 5.18 16.63
C ARG A 281 7.23 5.09 18.14
N ILE A 282 8.33 4.86 18.85
CA ILE A 282 8.33 4.56 20.27
C ILE A 282 9.14 5.63 21.00
N ASN A 283 8.60 6.11 22.12
CA ASN A 283 9.34 6.90 23.09
C ASN A 283 9.78 5.97 24.22
N GLY A 284 11.08 5.77 24.38
CA GLY A 284 11.69 4.94 25.42
C GLY A 284 13.17 4.65 25.12
N ASP A 285 13.84 3.96 26.04
CA ASP A 285 15.28 3.66 25.95
C ASP A 285 15.61 2.42 25.06
N GLY A 286 14.57 1.73 24.59
CA GLY A 286 14.68 0.52 23.77
C GLY A 286 14.65 0.78 22.26
N SER A 287 13.92 -0.04 21.51
CA SER A 287 13.75 0.16 20.07
C SER A 287 13.02 1.47 19.77
N PRO A 288 13.54 2.34 18.87
CA PRO A 288 12.90 3.63 18.56
C PRO A 288 11.65 3.49 17.66
N ALA A 289 11.47 2.34 17.01
CA ALA A 289 10.34 2.05 16.14
C ALA A 289 10.14 0.53 15.95
N GLY A 290 8.93 0.16 15.52
CA GLY A 290 8.56 -1.22 15.23
C GLY A 290 7.44 -1.31 14.19
N ILE A 291 7.28 -2.51 13.64
CA ILE A 291 6.08 -2.92 12.92
C ILE A 291 5.26 -3.76 13.89
N PHE A 292 3.97 -3.48 13.95
CA PHE A 292 3.04 -4.08 14.88
C PHE A 292 1.79 -4.57 14.16
N VAL A 293 1.14 -5.56 14.77
CA VAL A 293 -0.24 -5.93 14.43
C VAL A 293 -1.11 -5.73 15.66
N THR A 294 -2.24 -5.05 15.50
CA THR A 294 -3.31 -5.03 16.52
C THR A 294 -4.47 -5.92 16.10
N ALA A 295 -4.99 -6.71 17.05
CA ALA A 295 -6.17 -7.54 16.92
C ALA A 295 -7.08 -7.30 18.14
N GLY A 296 -8.03 -6.38 18.00
CA GLY A 296 -8.77 -5.89 19.17
C GLY A 296 -7.89 -4.96 20.00
N ASP A 297 -7.67 -5.31 21.26
CA ASP A 297 -6.81 -4.56 22.20
C ASP A 297 -5.40 -5.18 22.31
N LEU A 298 -5.17 -6.35 21.69
CA LEU A 298 -3.87 -7.02 21.71
C LEU A 298 -2.96 -6.43 20.63
N VAL A 299 -1.82 -5.88 21.03
CA VAL A 299 -0.75 -5.42 20.14
C VAL A 299 0.39 -6.44 20.15
N THR A 300 0.73 -6.97 18.97
CA THR A 300 1.81 -7.93 18.75
C THR A 300 2.97 -7.26 18.00
N VAL A 301 4.20 -7.51 18.43
CA VAL A 301 5.40 -7.06 17.72
C VAL A 301 5.64 -7.97 16.51
N VAL A 302 5.70 -7.38 15.32
CA VAL A 302 6.10 -8.07 14.09
C VAL A 302 7.62 -7.99 13.92
N ALA A 303 8.17 -6.79 14.05
CA ALA A 303 9.60 -6.51 13.91
C ALA A 303 9.96 -5.23 14.68
N ALA A 304 11.20 -5.15 15.18
CA ALA A 304 11.68 -4.02 15.96
C ALA A 304 13.03 -3.50 15.43
N VAL A 305 13.22 -2.18 15.37
CA VAL A 305 14.54 -1.61 15.07
C VAL A 305 15.55 -2.06 16.12
N GLY A 306 16.75 -2.45 15.66
CA GLY A 306 17.83 -3.02 16.46
C GLY A 306 17.81 -4.55 16.55
N SER A 307 16.69 -5.20 16.25
CA SER A 307 16.59 -6.67 16.25
C SER A 307 17.34 -7.31 15.08
N ALA A 308 17.79 -8.55 15.26
CA ALA A 308 18.49 -9.31 14.23
C ALA A 308 17.47 -10.10 13.38
N PRO A 309 17.40 -9.86 12.06
CA PRO A 309 16.54 -10.64 11.18
C PRO A 309 17.23 -11.93 10.69
N PRO A 310 16.48 -12.86 10.07
CA PRO A 310 17.08 -13.96 9.32
C PRO A 310 18.03 -13.43 8.24
N GLY A 311 19.17 -14.11 8.06
CA GLY A 311 20.22 -13.69 7.13
C GLY A 311 21.26 -12.74 7.72
N GLY A 312 21.13 -12.36 9.00
CA GLY A 312 22.13 -11.60 9.75
C GLY A 312 21.96 -10.08 9.66
N GLY A 313 22.87 -9.35 10.32
CA GLY A 313 22.76 -7.90 10.49
C GLY A 313 21.72 -7.47 11.52
N ARG A 314 21.32 -6.20 11.47
CA ARG A 314 20.28 -5.59 12.32
C ARG A 314 19.32 -4.75 11.50
N LEU A 315 18.04 -4.79 11.86
CA LEU A 315 17.02 -3.89 11.31
C LEU A 315 17.31 -2.46 11.78
N VAL A 316 17.55 -1.52 10.86
CA VAL A 316 17.84 -0.11 11.23
C VAL A 316 16.71 0.84 10.90
N SER A 317 15.96 0.56 9.84
CA SER A 317 14.75 1.32 9.48
C SER A 317 13.80 0.45 8.66
N PHE A 318 12.53 0.84 8.64
CA PHE A 318 11.50 0.19 7.84
C PHE A 318 11.14 1.05 6.62
N GLY A 319 10.70 0.38 5.56
CA GLY A 319 9.97 1.04 4.48
C GLY A 319 8.67 1.66 5.00
N PRO A 320 8.04 2.56 4.22
CA PRO A 320 6.96 3.40 4.71
C PRO A 320 5.74 2.61 5.19
N TRP A 321 5.36 1.51 4.52
CA TRP A 321 4.08 0.82 4.75
C TRP A 321 4.23 -0.70 4.90
N PRO A 322 3.76 -1.30 6.01
CA PRO A 322 3.60 -2.74 6.10
C PRO A 322 2.35 -3.20 5.34
N ALA A 323 2.41 -4.35 4.68
CA ALA A 323 1.28 -4.99 4.03
C ALA A 323 0.77 -6.17 4.87
N LEU A 324 -0.54 -6.40 4.88
CA LEU A 324 -1.18 -7.44 5.70
C LEU A 324 -2.05 -8.34 4.81
N ALA A 325 -1.79 -9.65 4.86
CA ALA A 325 -2.62 -10.65 4.21
C ALA A 325 -3.85 -11.02 5.07
N GLY A 326 -4.85 -11.62 4.43
CA GLY A 326 -6.08 -12.13 5.06
C GLY A 326 -5.84 -13.21 6.12
N ASP A 327 -4.75 -13.96 6.00
CA ASP A 327 -4.33 -14.99 6.96
C ASP A 327 -3.40 -14.47 8.07
N GLY A 328 -3.15 -13.15 8.09
CA GLY A 328 -2.38 -12.49 9.13
C GLY A 328 -0.88 -12.35 8.84
N ARG A 329 -0.37 -12.86 7.70
CA ARG A 329 1.02 -12.59 7.31
C ARG A 329 1.26 -11.10 7.10
N VAL A 330 2.42 -10.61 7.54
CA VAL A 330 2.83 -9.21 7.40
C VAL A 330 4.08 -9.11 6.54
N GLY A 331 3.95 -8.46 5.38
CA GLY A 331 5.09 -8.12 4.53
C GLY A 331 5.64 -6.74 4.87
N PHE A 332 6.97 -6.59 4.93
CA PHE A 332 7.60 -5.28 5.11
C PHE A 332 8.98 -5.20 4.47
N VAL A 333 9.40 -3.98 4.14
CA VAL A 333 10.78 -3.68 3.70
C VAL A 333 11.58 -3.18 4.90
N ALA A 334 12.83 -3.58 5.02
CA ALA A 334 13.73 -3.03 6.02
C ALA A 334 15.15 -2.81 5.48
N ALA A 335 15.77 -1.70 5.91
CA ALA A 335 17.20 -1.49 5.77
C ALA A 335 17.96 -2.24 6.86
N LEU A 336 19.17 -2.68 6.53
CA LEU A 336 20.00 -3.54 7.36
C LEU A 336 21.38 -2.93 7.57
N ASP A 337 21.91 -3.06 8.78
CA ASP A 337 23.31 -2.76 9.10
C ASP A 337 24.05 -4.02 9.58
N GLY A 338 25.33 -4.12 9.26
CA GLY A 338 26.17 -5.28 9.61
C GLY A 338 25.77 -6.61 8.95
N GLY A 339 24.89 -6.59 7.94
CA GLY A 339 24.44 -7.76 7.18
C GLY A 339 25.07 -7.85 5.78
N ALA A 340 24.83 -8.96 5.08
CA ALA A 340 25.36 -9.18 3.73
C ALA A 340 24.69 -8.31 2.65
N VAL A 341 23.50 -7.79 2.95
CA VAL A 341 22.67 -7.01 2.02
C VAL A 341 22.16 -5.75 2.74
N PRO A 342 22.06 -4.60 2.06
CA PRO A 342 21.70 -3.33 2.71
C PRO A 342 20.19 -3.15 2.90
N VAL A 343 19.36 -3.87 2.14
CA VAL A 343 17.89 -3.80 2.20
C VAL A 343 17.28 -5.13 1.79
N ALA A 344 16.21 -5.52 2.48
CA ALA A 344 15.47 -6.73 2.17
C ALA A 344 13.96 -6.58 2.44
N VAL A 345 13.21 -7.43 1.77
CA VAL A 345 11.79 -7.68 2.01
C VAL A 345 11.67 -8.89 2.93
N PHE A 346 10.89 -8.73 3.98
CA PHE A 346 10.61 -9.75 4.96
C PHE A 346 9.11 -10.05 5.00
N VAL A 347 8.79 -11.29 5.36
CA VAL A 347 7.43 -11.72 5.67
C VAL A 347 7.44 -12.28 7.08
N TRP A 348 6.53 -11.80 7.91
CA TRP A 348 6.24 -12.38 9.21
C TRP A 348 5.01 -13.28 9.10
N GLY A 349 5.08 -14.46 9.70
CA GLY A 349 3.98 -15.43 9.76
C GLY A 349 4.06 -16.31 11.02
N PRO A 350 3.35 -17.45 11.04
CA PRO A 350 3.27 -18.34 12.21
C PRO A 350 4.64 -18.84 12.71
N ASP A 351 5.59 -19.04 11.80
CA ASP A 351 6.93 -19.55 12.11
C ASP A 351 7.96 -18.43 12.39
N GLY A 352 7.51 -17.17 12.44
CA GLY A 352 8.34 -16.00 12.67
C GLY A 352 8.61 -15.21 11.39
N ILE A 353 9.70 -14.44 11.40
CA ILE A 353 10.14 -13.63 10.26
C ILE A 353 10.96 -14.52 9.32
N GLU A 354 10.73 -14.39 8.02
CA GLU A 354 11.54 -14.94 6.95
C GLU A 354 11.93 -13.86 5.93
N ARG A 355 13.04 -14.06 5.22
CA ARG A 355 13.51 -13.14 4.18
C ARG A 355 12.96 -13.58 2.83
N ALA A 356 12.07 -12.79 2.24
CA ALA A 356 11.48 -13.10 0.94
C ALA A 356 12.40 -12.78 -0.23
N VAL A 357 13.03 -11.60 -0.20
CA VAL A 357 13.96 -11.15 -1.25
C VAL A 357 14.86 -10.05 -0.70
N ALA A 358 16.07 -9.90 -1.24
CA ALA A 358 16.98 -8.82 -0.89
C ALA A 358 17.59 -8.14 -2.12
N ALA A 359 18.10 -6.92 -1.90
CA ALA A 359 19.03 -6.33 -2.85
C ALA A 359 20.27 -7.25 -2.99
N GLY A 360 20.67 -7.52 -4.23
CA GLY A 360 21.70 -8.50 -4.58
C GLY A 360 21.14 -9.83 -5.10
N ASP A 361 19.87 -10.16 -4.83
CA ASP A 361 19.28 -11.41 -5.32
C ASP A 361 19.10 -11.37 -6.86
N ARG A 362 19.16 -12.53 -7.51
CA ARG A 362 18.98 -12.67 -8.97
C ARG A 362 17.54 -12.99 -9.31
N SER A 363 17.02 -12.35 -10.35
CA SER A 363 15.72 -12.63 -10.97
C SER A 363 15.88 -12.84 -12.48
N ALA A 364 14.79 -13.23 -13.15
CA ALA A 364 14.77 -13.27 -14.61
C ALA A 364 14.86 -11.87 -15.27
N ALA A 365 14.66 -10.79 -14.52
CA ALA A 365 14.90 -9.42 -14.96
C ALA A 365 16.36 -8.96 -14.73
N GLY A 366 17.21 -9.80 -14.16
CA GLY A 366 18.58 -9.45 -13.77
C GLY A 366 18.74 -9.33 -12.25
N LEU A 367 19.80 -8.63 -11.84
CA LEU A 367 20.20 -8.51 -10.45
C LEU A 367 19.39 -7.40 -9.76
N ILE A 368 18.82 -7.66 -8.59
CA ILE A 368 18.04 -6.67 -7.85
C ILE A 368 18.98 -5.64 -7.24
N GLY A 369 19.01 -4.44 -7.80
CA GLY A 369 19.86 -3.35 -7.32
C GLY A 369 19.26 -2.57 -6.16
N SER A 370 17.99 -2.19 -6.30
CA SER A 370 17.25 -1.41 -5.32
C SER A 370 15.75 -1.66 -5.44
N PHE A 371 15.03 -1.44 -4.35
CA PHE A 371 13.57 -1.43 -4.29
C PHE A 371 12.98 -0.01 -4.50
N GLY A 372 13.81 0.95 -4.94
CA GLY A 372 13.46 2.36 -5.07
C GLY A 372 13.65 3.18 -3.79
N LEU A 373 13.45 4.49 -3.87
CA LEU A 373 13.62 5.42 -2.74
C LEU A 373 12.55 5.24 -1.66
N TYR A 374 11.32 4.92 -2.08
CA TYR A 374 10.17 4.69 -1.19
C TYR A 374 9.62 3.28 -1.42
N PRO A 375 10.35 2.24 -0.96
CA PRO A 375 10.04 0.86 -1.32
C PRO A 375 8.76 0.41 -0.61
N VAL A 376 7.75 0.07 -1.40
CA VAL A 376 6.46 -0.44 -0.93
C VAL A 376 6.19 -1.80 -1.57
N LEU A 377 5.41 -2.60 -0.87
CA LEU A 377 5.01 -3.92 -1.34
C LEU A 377 3.53 -4.16 -1.08
N SER A 378 3.00 -5.21 -1.70
CA SER A 378 1.73 -5.81 -1.31
C SER A 378 1.91 -7.31 -1.09
N ILE A 379 1.01 -7.92 -0.32
CA ILE A 379 1.01 -9.35 -0.02
C ILE A 379 -0.42 -9.90 -0.12
N ASN A 380 -0.57 -11.12 -0.65
CA ASN A 380 -1.85 -11.84 -0.64
C ASN A 380 -1.84 -13.03 0.33
N ASP A 381 -2.99 -13.70 0.45
CA ASP A 381 -3.20 -14.84 1.35
C ASP A 381 -2.36 -16.07 1.00
N ARG A 382 -1.80 -16.13 -0.21
CA ARG A 382 -0.85 -17.17 -0.63
C ARG A 382 0.59 -16.87 -0.24
N GLY A 383 0.85 -15.72 0.38
CA GLY A 383 2.19 -15.24 0.71
C GLY A 383 2.95 -14.66 -0.49
N THR A 384 2.30 -14.49 -1.65
CA THR A 384 2.92 -13.83 -2.80
C THR A 384 3.13 -12.35 -2.44
N VAL A 385 4.36 -11.87 -2.56
CA VAL A 385 4.73 -10.47 -2.35
C VAL A 385 5.02 -9.80 -3.68
N ALA A 386 4.32 -8.71 -4.01
CA ALA A 386 4.58 -7.92 -5.21
C ALA A 386 5.24 -6.58 -4.89
N PHE A 387 6.24 -6.20 -5.67
CA PHE A 387 7.08 -5.02 -5.46
C PHE A 387 7.74 -4.56 -6.77
N SER A 388 8.14 -3.30 -6.84
CA SER A 388 8.96 -2.77 -7.93
C SER A 388 10.45 -2.81 -7.59
N ILE A 389 11.28 -2.90 -8.62
CA ILE A 389 12.73 -2.77 -8.53
C ILE A 389 13.22 -1.72 -9.53
N SER A 390 14.22 -0.96 -9.11
CA SER A 390 14.87 0.04 -9.96
C SER A 390 16.34 -0.31 -10.18
N PRO A 391 16.89 -0.02 -11.38
CA PRO A 391 18.33 -0.15 -11.61
C PRO A 391 19.11 0.81 -10.71
N THR A 392 20.24 0.34 -10.20
CA THR A 392 21.28 1.19 -9.59
C THR A 392 22.53 1.20 -10.45
N ALA A 393 23.35 2.26 -10.34
CA ALA A 393 24.62 2.35 -11.05
C ALA A 393 25.48 1.10 -10.77
N GLY A 394 25.85 0.37 -11.83
CA GLY A 394 26.61 -0.88 -11.73
C GLY A 394 25.78 -2.17 -11.68
N THR A 395 24.45 -2.10 -11.68
CA THR A 395 23.58 -3.28 -11.81
C THR A 395 23.15 -3.51 -13.26
N GLN A 396 23.10 -4.78 -13.67
CA GLN A 396 22.56 -5.17 -14.97
C GLN A 396 21.09 -5.58 -14.79
N GLY A 397 20.16 -4.71 -15.22
CA GLY A 397 18.73 -5.03 -15.26
C GLY A 397 17.88 -3.78 -15.55
N PRO A 398 16.81 -3.86 -16.36
CA PRO A 398 15.85 -2.78 -16.53
C PRO A 398 14.95 -2.66 -15.28
N GLU A 399 14.19 -1.56 -15.18
CA GLU A 399 13.13 -1.44 -14.18
C GLU A 399 12.11 -2.56 -14.36
N ALA A 400 11.61 -3.12 -13.25
CA ALA A 400 10.67 -4.24 -13.30
C ALA A 400 9.71 -4.23 -12.12
N ILE A 401 8.57 -4.87 -12.32
CA ILE A 401 7.70 -5.32 -11.24
C ILE A 401 7.91 -6.81 -11.09
N LEU A 402 8.21 -7.24 -9.87
CA LEU A 402 8.41 -8.64 -9.52
C LEU A 402 7.33 -9.10 -8.54
N ALA A 403 7.07 -10.40 -8.58
CA ALA A 403 6.35 -11.12 -7.54
C ALA A 403 7.28 -12.19 -6.95
N ALA A 404 7.41 -12.24 -5.63
CA ALA A 404 8.04 -13.32 -4.90
C ALA A 404 6.96 -14.28 -4.42
N ASP A 405 6.90 -15.46 -5.01
CA ASP A 405 5.96 -16.52 -4.66
C ASP A 405 6.66 -17.51 -3.69
N PRO A 406 6.06 -17.91 -2.55
CA PRO A 406 6.65 -18.93 -1.68
C PRO A 406 6.96 -20.22 -2.46
N ALA A 407 8.15 -20.77 -2.24
CA ALA A 407 8.55 -22.07 -2.77
C ALA A 407 7.70 -23.16 -2.09
N ARG A 408 7.04 -23.99 -2.90
CA ARG A 408 6.16 -25.07 -2.41
C ARG A 408 6.94 -26.19 -1.73
#